data_AF-A0A5C8PYC5-F1
#
_entry.id   AF-A0A5C8PYC5-F1
#
_cell.length_a   1.000
_cell.length_b   1.000
_cell.length_c   1.000
_cell.angle_alpha   90.00
_cell.angle_beta   90.00
_cell.angle_gamma   90.00
#
_symmetry.space_group_name_H-M   'P 1'
#
loop_
_entity.id
_entity.type
_entity.pdbx_description
1 polymer ?
#
loop_
_entity_poly.entity_id
_entity_poly.type
_entity_poly.pdbx_seq_one_letter_code
_entity_poly.pdbx_strand_id
1 'polypeptide(L)'
;PTLHTHNTPTTWPTPTTQPTTLPTYAFQHQHYWLNDTPAGAGSDPTTLGLQHTNHPLLPATIQHPDSHTTTFTGTLSLRTHPWLADHAVTGTILLPGTAYIDLALHAGHHTNHPHLTELTLQTPLTIPEHETVQLHIATGPEDPATQDLIPVTIHSRQADDEPWTLHATGQLGTAASEQTASADLTVWPPRGAEEMKVDALYEAFATRGNEYGPAFQGLTAAWRDGDNLYAEIELDPDTDVTGYGIHPALLDAALHTLGITEDIDGDVHLPFSWNDVALHATGASAARVHVTRLNDTTVNVALADLAGRPIADVGGLVLRPVDTAQLAAAGTSTHNRLFAVEWTATALAGDGDTDAGDHQAWTILTAGTPATAVPESI
;
A
#
# COMPACT_ATOMS: atom_id res chain seq x y z
N PRO A 1 -57.30 35.46 4.57
CA PRO A 1 -55.87 35.37 4.16
C PRO A 1 -54.91 36.08 5.12
N THR A 2 -55.23 37.30 5.57
CA THR A 2 -54.35 38.13 6.41
C THR A 2 -54.07 37.56 7.80
N LEU A 3 -55.02 36.88 8.45
CA LEU A 3 -54.79 36.27 9.78
C LEU A 3 -53.75 35.12 9.75
N HIS A 4 -53.82 34.26 8.73
CA HIS A 4 -52.92 33.12 8.58
C HIS A 4 -51.47 33.55 8.31
N THR A 5 -51.26 34.56 7.46
CA THR A 5 -49.92 35.08 7.14
C THR A 5 -49.29 35.88 8.29
N HIS A 6 -50.05 36.18 9.35
CA HIS A 6 -49.56 36.81 10.59
C HIS A 6 -49.53 35.82 11.77
N ASN A 7 -49.40 34.52 11.50
CA ASN A 7 -49.28 33.45 12.50
C ASN A 7 -50.41 33.40 13.54
N THR A 8 -51.60 33.93 13.22
CA THR A 8 -52.75 33.79 14.11
C THR A 8 -53.36 32.39 13.91
N PRO A 9 -53.50 31.58 14.97
CA PRO A 9 -54.13 30.26 14.87
C PRO A 9 -55.50 30.39 14.23
N THR A 10 -55.69 29.77 13.07
CA THR A 10 -56.92 29.87 12.28
C THR A 10 -57.54 28.50 12.16
N THR A 11 -58.78 28.34 12.61
CA THR A 11 -59.56 27.12 12.39
C THR A 11 -60.23 27.19 11.03
N TRP A 12 -59.82 26.33 10.11
CA TRP A 12 -60.45 26.23 8.80
C TRP A 12 -61.56 25.17 8.84
N PRO A 13 -62.76 25.45 8.28
CA PRO A 13 -63.79 24.43 8.17
C PRO A 13 -63.29 23.29 7.27
N THR A 14 -63.47 22.04 7.71
CA THR A 14 -63.11 20.86 6.91
C THR A 14 -64.03 20.77 5.69
N PRO A 15 -63.50 20.86 4.45
CA PRO A 15 -64.32 20.78 3.25
C PRO A 15 -64.84 19.35 3.05
N THR A 16 -66.02 19.22 2.45
CA THR A 16 -66.67 17.92 2.14
C THR A 16 -66.17 17.27 0.85
N THR A 17 -65.12 17.82 0.24
CA THR A 17 -64.52 17.36 -1.01
C THR A 17 -63.37 16.40 -0.73
N GLN A 18 -63.17 15.39 -1.59
CA GLN A 18 -62.04 14.47 -1.46
C GLN A 18 -60.69 15.20 -1.54
N PRO A 19 -59.71 14.84 -0.70
CA PRO A 19 -58.35 15.38 -0.78
C PRO A 19 -57.76 15.14 -2.17
N THR A 20 -57.17 16.18 -2.76
CA THR A 20 -56.42 16.07 -4.02
C THR A 20 -54.93 16.01 -3.71
N THR A 21 -54.18 15.25 -4.50
CA THR A 21 -52.72 15.20 -4.38
C THR A 21 -52.12 16.57 -4.71
N LEU A 22 -51.40 17.14 -3.74
CA LEU A 22 -50.63 18.36 -3.92
C LEU A 22 -49.15 18.00 -4.13
N PRO A 23 -48.36 18.88 -4.79
CA PRO A 23 -46.91 18.75 -4.79
C PRO A 23 -46.37 18.61 -3.36
N THR A 24 -45.33 17.82 -3.19
CA THR A 24 -44.66 17.69 -1.89
C THR A 24 -44.01 19.02 -1.50
N TYR A 25 -43.82 19.21 -0.19
CA TYR A 25 -43.08 20.35 0.32
C TYR A 25 -41.67 20.38 -0.30
N ALA A 26 -41.26 21.56 -0.79
CA ALA A 26 -39.92 21.75 -1.34
C ALA A 26 -38.92 21.79 -0.18
N PHE A 27 -38.37 20.63 0.19
CA PHE A 27 -37.30 20.55 1.17
C PHE A 27 -36.11 21.41 0.72
N GLN A 28 -35.45 22.06 1.68
CA GLN A 28 -34.20 22.75 1.42
C GLN A 28 -33.10 21.70 1.32
N HIS A 29 -32.62 21.43 0.11
CA HIS A 29 -31.60 20.40 -0.13
C HIS A 29 -30.23 20.94 0.28
N GLN A 30 -29.89 20.78 1.56
CA GLN A 30 -28.55 21.00 2.08
C GLN A 30 -27.88 19.64 2.32
N HIS A 31 -26.65 19.50 1.84
CA HIS A 31 -25.85 18.31 2.06
C HIS A 31 -25.34 18.29 3.50
N TYR A 32 -25.80 17.30 4.27
CA TYR A 32 -25.32 17.00 5.61
C TYR A 32 -24.79 15.55 5.62
N TRP A 33 -23.53 15.40 5.20
CA TRP A 33 -22.79 14.14 5.27
C TRP A 33 -21.63 14.26 6.25
N LEU A 34 -21.31 13.17 6.95
CA LEU A 34 -19.98 13.00 7.54
C LEU A 34 -19.02 12.89 6.35
N ASN A 35 -18.29 13.96 6.05
CA ASN A 35 -17.24 13.88 5.06
C ASN A 35 -16.16 12.96 5.65
N ASP A 36 -15.94 11.80 5.04
CA ASP A 36 -14.68 11.08 5.21
C ASP A 36 -13.58 12.09 4.89
N THR A 37 -12.84 12.51 5.91
CA THR A 37 -11.61 13.29 5.74
C THR A 37 -10.78 12.57 4.68
N PRO A 38 -10.25 13.28 3.65
CA PRO A 38 -9.47 12.64 2.61
C PRO A 38 -8.44 11.70 3.24
N ALA A 39 -8.44 10.46 2.78
CA ALA A 39 -7.64 9.38 3.33
C ALA A 39 -6.16 9.79 3.24
N GLY A 40 -5.60 10.28 4.34
CA GLY A 40 -4.28 10.95 4.39
C GLY A 40 -4.22 12.08 5.42
N ALA A 41 -5.36 12.71 5.74
CA ALA A 41 -5.50 13.57 6.92
C ALA A 41 -5.81 12.70 8.16
N GLY A 42 -4.87 11.86 8.57
CA GLY A 42 -4.85 11.34 9.93
C GLY A 42 -4.84 12.51 10.91
N SER A 43 -5.32 12.30 12.15
CA SER A 43 -5.15 13.27 13.21
C SER A 43 -3.71 13.78 13.23
N ASP A 44 -3.53 15.10 13.31
CA ASP A 44 -2.21 15.72 13.42
C ASP A 44 -1.37 14.94 14.47
N PRO A 45 -0.26 14.30 14.08
CA PRO A 45 0.50 13.40 14.96
C PRO A 45 1.03 14.13 16.19
N THR A 46 1.16 15.45 16.14
CA THR A 46 1.57 16.25 17.29
C THR A 46 0.57 16.22 18.44
N THR A 47 -0.71 15.96 18.16
CA THR A 47 -1.75 15.79 19.21
C THR A 47 -1.55 14.51 20.03
N LEU A 48 -0.79 13.54 19.50
CA LEU A 48 -0.41 12.30 20.16
C LEU A 48 1.02 12.35 20.73
N GLY A 49 1.68 13.52 20.67
CA GLY A 49 3.06 13.69 21.11
C GLY A 49 4.11 13.16 20.12
N LEU A 50 3.71 12.87 18.88
CA LEU A 50 4.61 12.46 17.79
C LEU A 50 5.03 13.67 16.95
N GLN A 51 6.08 13.51 16.15
CA GLN A 51 6.53 14.54 15.21
C GLN A 51 6.04 14.23 13.79
N HIS A 52 5.66 15.26 13.04
CA HIS A 52 5.30 15.12 11.63
C HIS A 52 6.57 15.05 10.75
N THR A 53 6.55 14.21 9.73
CA THR A 53 7.71 13.94 8.86
C THR A 53 7.57 14.52 7.44
N ASN A 54 6.35 14.88 7.04
CA ASN A 54 5.97 15.25 5.66
C ASN A 54 6.15 14.13 4.61
N HIS A 55 6.32 12.88 5.04
CA HIS A 55 6.40 11.74 4.13
C HIS A 55 5.02 11.13 3.89
N PRO A 56 4.59 10.90 2.63
CA PRO A 56 3.26 10.36 2.33
C PRO A 56 2.98 9.00 2.98
N LEU A 57 3.99 8.12 3.04
CA LEU A 57 3.84 6.78 3.64
C LEU A 57 4.23 6.72 5.12
N LEU A 58 4.86 7.74 5.69
CA LEU A 58 5.42 7.74 7.05
C LEU A 58 5.09 9.02 7.82
N PRO A 59 3.82 9.38 8.00
CA PRO A 59 3.42 10.70 8.48
C PRO A 59 3.95 11.08 9.87
N ALA A 60 4.37 10.12 10.69
CA ALA A 60 4.76 10.38 12.08
C ALA A 60 6.06 9.69 12.48
N THR A 61 6.78 10.29 13.44
CA THR A 61 7.98 9.73 14.05
C THR A 61 8.07 10.03 15.55
N ILE A 62 8.81 9.19 16.26
CA ILE A 62 9.16 9.35 17.67
C ILE A 62 10.59 8.89 17.93
N GLN A 63 11.32 9.67 18.71
CA GLN A 63 12.64 9.28 19.23
C GLN A 63 12.49 8.70 20.62
N HIS A 64 13.07 7.51 20.84
CA HIS A 64 13.08 6.82 22.12
C HIS A 64 14.24 7.37 22.98
N PRO A 65 13.97 7.93 24.18
CA PRO A 65 14.99 8.62 24.96
C PRO A 65 16.09 7.69 25.49
N ASP A 66 15.75 6.42 25.80
CA ASP A 66 16.68 5.48 26.43
C ASP A 66 17.55 4.72 25.42
N SER A 67 16.97 4.33 24.28
CA SER A 67 17.67 3.54 23.27
C SER A 67 18.30 4.37 22.15
N HIS A 68 17.99 5.68 22.10
CA HIS A 68 18.31 6.58 20.99
C HIS A 68 17.82 6.09 19.62
N THR A 69 16.88 5.14 19.60
CA THR A 69 16.22 4.67 18.38
C THR A 69 15.23 5.73 17.92
N THR A 70 15.17 5.97 16.61
CA THR A 70 14.08 6.75 16.00
C THR A 70 13.14 5.80 15.28
N THR A 71 11.83 5.92 15.56
CA THR A 71 10.79 5.08 14.94
C THR A 71 9.85 5.94 14.13
N PHE A 72 9.74 5.62 12.85
CA PHE A 72 8.77 6.18 11.92
C PHE A 72 7.59 5.22 11.80
N THR A 73 6.38 5.78 11.72
CA THR A 73 5.15 5.00 11.64
C THR A 73 4.24 5.54 10.55
N GLY A 74 3.56 4.61 9.90
CA GLY A 74 2.64 4.89 8.82
C GLY A 74 1.66 3.76 8.60
N THR A 75 0.81 3.95 7.60
CA THR A 75 -0.32 3.08 7.35
C THR A 75 -0.58 2.99 5.86
N LEU A 76 -0.49 1.79 5.30
CA LEU A 76 -0.67 1.53 3.88
C LEU A 76 -2.08 0.97 3.62
N SER A 77 -2.77 1.55 2.65
CA SER A 77 -4.05 1.02 2.14
C SER A 77 -4.24 1.51 0.71
N LEU A 78 -4.97 0.76 -0.12
CA LEU A 78 -5.31 1.21 -1.48
C LEU A 78 -6.25 2.42 -1.49
N ARG A 79 -6.95 2.68 -0.38
CA ARG A 79 -7.81 3.87 -0.23
C ARG A 79 -7.00 5.16 -0.11
N THR A 80 -5.88 5.12 0.60
CA THR A 80 -4.99 6.27 0.83
C THR A 80 -3.91 6.39 -0.25
N HIS A 81 -3.47 5.25 -0.80
CA HIS A 81 -2.38 5.15 -1.77
C HIS A 81 -2.83 4.28 -2.96
N PRO A 82 -3.75 4.76 -3.81
CA PRO A 82 -4.35 3.95 -4.87
C PRO A 82 -3.34 3.46 -5.91
N TRP A 83 -2.25 4.21 -6.11
CA TRP A 83 -1.16 3.81 -7.01
C TRP A 83 -0.52 2.48 -6.60
N LEU A 84 -0.60 2.05 -5.34
CA LEU A 84 -0.07 0.74 -4.91
C LEU A 84 -0.76 -0.43 -5.64
N ALA A 85 -2.02 -0.27 -6.06
CA ALA A 85 -2.74 -1.31 -6.80
C ALA A 85 -2.11 -1.62 -8.16
N ASP A 86 -1.34 -0.68 -8.70
CA ASP A 86 -0.71 -0.79 -10.01
C ASP A 86 0.64 -1.53 -9.98
N HIS A 87 1.02 -2.13 -8.85
CA HIS A 87 2.21 -2.98 -8.75
C HIS A 87 1.84 -4.35 -8.20
N ALA A 88 1.47 -5.25 -9.11
CA ALA A 88 1.11 -6.61 -8.78
C ALA A 88 2.07 -7.61 -9.45
N VAL A 89 2.31 -8.71 -8.75
CA VAL A 89 3.08 -9.86 -9.26
C VAL A 89 2.24 -11.11 -9.09
N THR A 90 1.88 -11.75 -10.20
CA THR A 90 1.03 -12.95 -10.26
C THR A 90 -0.29 -12.76 -9.49
N GLY A 91 -0.99 -11.67 -9.77
CA GLY A 91 -2.22 -11.26 -9.08
C GLY A 91 -2.06 -10.82 -7.63
N THR A 92 -0.84 -10.73 -7.09
CA THR A 92 -0.60 -10.30 -5.71
C THR A 92 -0.06 -8.87 -5.69
N ILE A 93 -0.79 -7.94 -5.07
CA ILE A 93 -0.36 -6.54 -4.92
C ILE A 93 0.78 -6.48 -3.91
N LEU A 94 1.92 -5.95 -4.33
CA LEU A 94 3.13 -5.84 -3.51
C LEU A 94 3.54 -4.38 -3.34
N LEU A 95 4.04 -4.03 -2.16
CA LEU A 95 4.85 -2.82 -2.02
C LEU A 95 6.11 -2.99 -2.91
N PRO A 96 6.35 -2.10 -3.89
CA PRO A 96 7.50 -2.23 -4.78
C PRO A 96 8.81 -2.15 -3.99
N GLY A 97 9.85 -2.84 -4.48
CA GLY A 97 11.18 -2.83 -3.87
C GLY A 97 11.74 -1.41 -3.70
N THR A 98 11.37 -0.52 -4.61
CA THR A 98 11.78 0.89 -4.64
C THR A 98 11.14 1.76 -3.55
N ALA A 99 9.97 1.37 -3.04
CA ALA A 99 9.38 2.09 -1.91
C ALA A 99 10.21 1.91 -0.64
N TYR A 100 10.83 0.74 -0.42
CA TYR A 100 11.73 0.55 0.72
C TYR A 100 12.95 1.48 0.68
N ILE A 101 13.41 1.83 -0.52
CA ILE A 101 14.55 2.74 -0.73
C ILE A 101 14.17 4.16 -0.33
N ASP A 102 13.05 4.65 -0.83
CA ASP A 102 12.53 5.96 -0.46
C ASP A 102 12.23 6.06 1.06
N LEU A 103 11.62 5.02 1.66
CA LEU A 103 11.39 4.94 3.11
C LEU A 103 12.70 4.99 3.91
N ALA A 104 13.72 4.24 3.50
CA ALA A 104 15.02 4.19 4.18
C ALA A 104 15.79 5.51 4.03
N LEU A 105 15.81 6.10 2.83
CA LEU A 105 16.42 7.41 2.58
C LEU A 105 15.72 8.51 3.37
N HIS A 106 14.39 8.48 3.47
CA HIS A 106 13.64 9.42 4.29
C HIS A 106 14.06 9.33 5.77
N ALA A 107 14.13 8.11 6.32
CA ALA A 107 14.60 7.89 7.69
C ALA A 107 16.04 8.37 7.86
N GLY A 108 16.93 8.08 6.90
CA GLY A 108 18.31 8.53 6.88
C GLY A 108 18.46 10.05 6.86
N HIS A 109 17.73 10.75 5.99
CA HIS A 109 17.71 12.21 5.97
C HIS A 109 17.26 12.80 7.32
N HIS A 110 16.25 12.21 7.94
CA HIS A 110 15.74 12.66 9.24
C HIS A 110 16.76 12.48 10.37
N THR A 111 17.62 11.47 10.30
CA THR A 111 18.66 11.17 11.30
C THR A 111 20.05 11.68 10.92
N ASN A 112 20.18 12.50 9.86
CA ASN A 112 21.45 13.00 9.31
C ASN A 112 22.40 11.91 8.76
N HIS A 113 21.84 10.78 8.33
CA HIS A 113 22.50 9.69 7.63
C HIS A 113 21.88 9.48 6.25
N PRO A 114 22.00 10.46 5.33
CA PRO A 114 21.22 10.50 4.08
C PRO A 114 21.64 9.46 3.04
N HIS A 115 22.72 8.73 3.27
CA HIS A 115 23.23 7.72 2.35
C HIS A 115 22.78 6.32 2.77
N LEU A 116 22.24 5.54 1.85
CA LEU A 116 21.89 4.15 2.11
C LEU A 116 23.03 3.24 1.63
N THR A 117 23.86 2.80 2.57
CA THR A 117 25.03 1.97 2.28
C THR A 117 24.62 0.59 1.78
N GLU A 118 23.66 -0.03 2.45
CA GLU A 118 23.07 -1.29 2.01
C GLU A 118 21.62 -1.42 2.48
N LEU A 119 20.80 -2.12 1.70
CA LEU A 119 19.47 -2.59 2.10
C LEU A 119 19.21 -3.95 1.49
N THR A 120 18.92 -4.94 2.33
CA THR A 120 18.51 -6.27 1.90
C THR A 120 17.02 -6.47 2.16
N LEU A 121 16.27 -6.80 1.12
CA LEU A 121 14.87 -7.20 1.20
C LEU A 121 14.79 -8.69 1.57
N GLN A 122 13.92 -9.00 2.52
CA GLN A 122 13.78 -10.33 3.11
C GLN A 122 12.44 -10.96 2.76
N THR A 123 11.35 -10.30 3.12
CA THR A 123 9.98 -10.79 2.93
C THR A 123 9.20 -9.75 2.11
N PRO A 124 8.59 -10.10 0.97
CA PRO A 124 7.70 -9.20 0.25
C PRO A 124 6.54 -8.74 1.14
N LEU A 125 6.17 -7.46 1.04
CA LEU A 125 4.99 -6.92 1.72
C LEU A 125 3.80 -6.92 0.76
N THR A 126 2.79 -7.71 1.08
CA THR A 126 1.51 -7.72 0.35
C THR A 126 0.60 -6.60 0.83
N ILE A 127 -0.11 -5.96 -0.10
CA ILE A 127 -1.08 -4.90 0.21
C ILE A 127 -2.49 -5.47 0.01
N PRO A 128 -3.27 -5.68 1.08
CA PRO A 128 -4.63 -6.20 0.97
C PRO A 128 -5.56 -5.15 0.34
N GLU A 129 -6.51 -5.59 -0.49
CA GLU A 129 -7.38 -4.71 -1.27
C GLU A 129 -8.30 -3.82 -0.41
N HIS A 130 -8.73 -4.34 0.74
CA HIS A 130 -9.74 -3.71 1.59
C HIS A 130 -9.29 -3.49 3.04
N GLU A 131 -8.05 -3.86 3.35
CA GLU A 131 -7.51 -3.74 4.68
C GLU A 131 -6.37 -2.73 4.70
N THR A 132 -5.74 -2.63 5.85
CA THR A 132 -4.73 -1.62 6.13
C THR A 132 -3.54 -2.30 6.78
N VAL A 133 -2.35 -1.88 6.39
CA VAL A 133 -1.10 -2.42 6.91
C VAL A 133 -0.41 -1.34 7.74
N GLN A 134 -0.09 -1.64 8.99
CA GLN A 134 0.76 -0.79 9.82
C GLN A 134 2.21 -0.96 9.39
N LEU A 135 2.90 0.16 9.16
CA LEU A 135 4.28 0.19 8.68
C LEU A 135 5.16 0.86 9.73
N HIS A 136 6.23 0.18 10.17
CA HIS A 136 7.21 0.70 11.12
C HIS A 136 8.62 0.66 10.54
N ILE A 137 9.34 1.78 10.63
CA ILE A 137 10.76 1.86 10.33
C ILE A 137 11.48 2.26 11.60
N ALA A 138 12.52 1.52 11.96
CA ALA A 138 13.35 1.85 13.11
C ALA A 138 14.80 2.07 12.67
N THR A 139 15.38 3.18 13.09
CA THR A 139 16.81 3.44 12.98
C THR A 139 17.46 3.29 14.34
N GLY A 140 18.48 2.43 14.46
CA GLY A 140 19.19 2.21 15.72
C GLY A 140 20.18 3.32 16.05
N PRO A 141 20.82 3.27 17.24
CA PRO A 141 21.89 4.19 17.58
C PRO A 141 23.11 3.98 16.68
N GLU A 142 23.96 4.99 16.60
CA GLU A 142 25.29 4.89 15.98
C GLU A 142 26.11 3.79 16.67
N ASP A 143 26.73 2.92 15.87
CA ASP A 143 27.69 1.96 16.39
C ASP A 143 29.02 2.69 16.67
N PRO A 144 29.52 2.70 17.92
CA PRO A 144 30.79 3.35 18.28
C PRO A 144 32.00 2.83 17.50
N ALA A 145 31.91 1.63 16.92
CA ALA A 145 32.98 1.01 16.13
C ALA A 145 32.97 1.45 14.66
N THR A 146 31.84 1.90 14.12
CA THR A 146 31.70 2.31 12.71
C THR A 146 31.52 3.82 12.55
N GLN A 147 31.34 4.56 13.66
CA GLN A 147 31.26 6.02 13.86
C GLN A 147 30.33 6.85 12.97
N ASP A 148 29.87 6.33 11.84
CA ASP A 148 29.07 7.05 10.84
C ASP A 148 27.96 6.17 10.25
N LEU A 149 27.70 4.98 10.82
CA LEU A 149 26.65 4.06 10.35
C LEU A 149 25.62 3.77 11.42
N ILE A 150 24.35 3.82 11.04
CA ILE A 150 23.21 3.39 11.85
C ILE A 150 22.42 2.29 11.14
N PRO A 151 21.88 1.29 11.87
CA PRO A 151 21.04 0.28 11.27
C PRO A 151 19.65 0.83 10.97
N VAL A 152 19.02 0.33 9.90
CA VAL A 152 17.62 0.58 9.56
C VAL A 152 16.89 -0.75 9.36
N THR A 153 15.67 -0.84 9.88
CA THR A 153 14.79 -2.00 9.69
C THR A 153 13.38 -1.55 9.32
N ILE A 154 12.74 -2.30 8.43
CA ILE A 154 11.39 -2.01 7.92
C ILE A 154 10.49 -3.20 8.23
N HIS A 155 9.44 -2.95 9.01
CA HIS A 155 8.50 -3.96 9.47
C HIS A 155 7.06 -3.58 9.13
N SER A 156 6.21 -4.59 9.03
CA SER A 156 4.77 -4.36 8.94
C SER A 156 3.95 -5.39 9.72
N ARG A 157 2.68 -5.08 9.95
CA ARG A 157 1.65 -6.01 10.44
C ARG A 157 0.27 -5.55 9.98
N GLN A 158 -0.69 -6.46 9.85
CA GLN A 158 -2.05 -6.11 9.41
C GLN A 158 -2.97 -5.81 10.60
N ALA A 159 -2.84 -6.58 11.69
CA ALA A 159 -3.64 -6.41 12.90
C ALA A 159 -2.78 -6.22 14.16
N ASP A 160 -3.36 -5.62 15.20
CA ASP A 160 -2.65 -5.30 16.45
C ASP A 160 -2.19 -6.53 17.24
N ASP A 161 -2.88 -7.66 17.06
CA ASP A 161 -2.59 -8.95 17.69
C ASP A 161 -1.66 -9.84 16.86
N GLU A 162 -1.27 -9.40 15.67
CA GLU A 162 -0.33 -10.12 14.81
C GLU A 162 1.13 -9.74 15.09
N PRO A 163 2.06 -10.70 14.92
CA PRO A 163 3.48 -10.40 15.02
C PRO A 163 3.93 -9.48 13.88
N TRP A 164 4.92 -8.64 14.18
CA TRP A 164 5.60 -7.86 13.15
C TRP A 164 6.38 -8.76 12.19
N THR A 165 6.24 -8.52 10.90
CA THR A 165 7.04 -9.15 9.84
C THR A 165 8.17 -8.20 9.47
N LEU A 166 9.41 -8.70 9.45
CA LEU A 166 10.58 -7.96 8.95
C LEU A 166 10.65 -8.10 7.43
N HIS A 167 10.62 -6.95 6.74
CA HIS A 167 10.64 -6.88 5.28
C HIS A 167 12.00 -6.48 4.74
N ALA A 168 12.71 -5.58 5.42
CA ALA A 168 14.04 -5.16 5.00
C ALA A 168 14.93 -4.77 6.17
N THR A 169 16.23 -4.99 6.02
CA THR A 169 17.28 -4.57 6.96
C THR A 169 18.45 -3.95 6.19
N GLY A 170 19.09 -2.94 6.75
CA GLY A 170 20.16 -2.23 6.08
C GLY A 170 20.93 -1.29 6.99
N GLN A 171 21.83 -0.52 6.38
CA GLN A 171 22.70 0.45 7.05
C GLN A 171 22.62 1.80 6.35
N LEU A 172 22.47 2.87 7.13
CA LEU A 172 22.48 4.25 6.69
C LEU A 172 23.79 4.92 7.14
N GLY A 173 24.34 5.79 6.29
CA GLY A 173 25.61 6.49 6.52
C GLY A 173 25.54 7.99 6.21
N THR A 174 26.58 8.72 6.60
CA THR A 174 26.65 10.19 6.46
C THR A 174 27.10 10.67 5.08
N ALA A 175 27.88 9.87 4.34
CA ALA A 175 28.34 10.18 3.00
C ALA A 175 28.41 8.93 2.12
N ALA A 176 28.16 9.13 0.82
CA ALA A 176 28.43 8.11 -0.19
C ALA A 176 29.94 7.86 -0.30
N SER A 177 30.32 6.65 -0.72
CA SER A 177 31.70 6.35 -1.06
C SER A 177 32.15 7.23 -2.24
N GLU A 178 33.40 7.73 -2.25
CA GLU A 178 33.95 8.56 -3.35
C GLU A 178 34.00 7.83 -4.72
N GLN A 179 33.56 6.58 -4.80
CA GLN A 179 33.72 5.68 -5.93
C GLN A 179 32.65 5.86 -7.03
N THR A 180 31.52 6.50 -6.74
CA THR A 180 30.37 6.64 -7.66
C THR A 180 30.49 7.93 -8.48
N ALA A 181 31.34 7.91 -9.52
CA ALA A 181 31.29 8.97 -10.54
C ALA A 181 29.98 8.84 -11.33
N SER A 182 29.08 9.82 -11.23
CA SER A 182 27.79 9.78 -11.94
C SER A 182 28.02 9.75 -13.45
N ALA A 183 27.20 8.98 -14.17
CA ALA A 183 27.20 8.99 -15.62
C ALA A 183 26.85 10.39 -16.17
N ASP A 184 27.49 10.79 -17.25
CA ASP A 184 27.12 12.04 -17.95
C ASP A 184 25.89 11.78 -18.83
N LEU A 185 24.74 12.24 -18.37
CA LEU A 185 23.44 12.09 -19.04
C LEU A 185 22.98 13.40 -19.73
N THR A 186 23.93 14.31 -20.02
CA THR A 186 23.63 15.59 -20.70
C THR A 186 23.43 15.43 -22.22
N VAL A 187 24.12 14.47 -22.85
CA VAL A 187 23.99 14.17 -24.28
C VAL A 187 22.90 13.14 -24.50
N TRP A 188 21.86 13.50 -25.26
CA TRP A 188 20.68 12.63 -25.43
C TRP A 188 20.04 12.71 -26.83
N PRO A 189 19.57 11.59 -27.40
CA PRO A 189 19.85 10.22 -26.96
C PRO A 189 21.36 9.92 -27.01
N PRO A 190 21.85 8.92 -26.25
CA PRO A 190 23.28 8.61 -26.21
C PRO A 190 23.84 8.31 -27.60
N ARG A 191 24.99 8.90 -27.92
CA ARG A 191 25.57 8.76 -29.27
C ARG A 191 26.02 7.33 -29.51
N GLY A 192 25.53 6.73 -30.59
CA GLY A 192 25.90 5.38 -31.00
C GLY A 192 25.09 4.27 -30.32
N ALA A 193 24.18 4.62 -29.40
CA ALA A 193 23.25 3.65 -28.84
C ALA A 193 22.13 3.31 -29.84
N GLU A 194 21.78 2.03 -29.92
CA GLU A 194 20.71 1.51 -30.75
C GLU A 194 19.38 1.60 -30.01
N GLU A 195 18.35 2.14 -30.67
CA GLU A 195 17.01 2.25 -30.10
C GLU A 195 16.37 0.87 -29.90
N MET A 196 15.74 0.68 -28.74
CA MET A 196 15.04 -0.54 -28.37
C MET A 196 13.53 -0.32 -28.46
N LYS A 197 12.80 -1.35 -28.89
CA LYS A 197 11.33 -1.29 -28.90
C LYS A 197 10.80 -1.43 -27.50
N VAL A 198 10.06 -0.43 -27.05
CA VAL A 198 9.31 -0.45 -25.78
C VAL A 198 7.81 -0.69 -25.98
N ASP A 199 7.35 -0.72 -27.24
CA ASP A 199 5.97 -1.08 -27.58
C ASP A 199 5.63 -2.48 -27.04
N ALA A 200 4.45 -2.62 -26.44
CA ALA A 200 3.96 -3.87 -25.82
C ALA A 200 4.86 -4.44 -24.71
N LEU A 201 5.82 -3.67 -24.18
CA LEU A 201 6.69 -4.10 -23.07
C LEU A 201 5.85 -4.54 -21.85
N TYR A 202 4.88 -3.72 -21.45
CA TYR A 202 4.05 -4.00 -20.29
C TYR A 202 3.09 -5.17 -20.51
N GLU A 203 2.64 -5.40 -21.75
CA GLU A 203 1.91 -6.61 -22.10
C GLU A 203 2.81 -7.84 -21.94
N ALA A 204 4.07 -7.76 -22.38
CA ALA A 204 5.04 -8.82 -22.21
C ALA A 204 5.36 -9.09 -20.72
N PHE A 205 5.51 -8.04 -19.90
CA PHE A 205 5.66 -8.18 -18.45
C PHE A 205 4.47 -8.88 -17.80
N ALA A 206 3.25 -8.52 -18.18
CA ALA A 206 2.04 -9.16 -17.67
C ALA A 206 2.00 -10.66 -18.02
N THR A 207 2.47 -11.07 -19.20
CA THR A 207 2.56 -12.51 -19.56
C THR A 207 3.54 -13.31 -18.68
N ARG A 208 4.54 -12.64 -18.07
CA ARG A 208 5.48 -13.23 -17.10
C ARG A 208 4.96 -13.14 -15.65
N GLY A 209 3.82 -12.50 -15.44
CA GLY A 209 3.23 -12.27 -14.12
C GLY A 209 3.58 -10.93 -13.49
N ASN A 210 4.31 -10.02 -14.16
CA ASN A 210 4.49 -8.66 -13.67
C ASN A 210 3.36 -7.76 -14.20
N GLU A 211 2.37 -7.52 -13.36
CA GLU A 211 1.13 -6.83 -13.69
C GLU A 211 1.24 -5.37 -13.23
N TYR A 212 1.90 -4.55 -14.06
CA TYR A 212 2.03 -3.12 -13.82
C TYR A 212 0.81 -2.36 -14.36
N GLY A 213 0.15 -1.58 -13.51
CA GLY A 213 -0.88 -0.62 -13.87
C GLY A 213 -0.31 0.76 -14.23
N PRO A 214 -1.17 1.73 -14.58
CA PRO A 214 -0.75 3.02 -15.14
C PRO A 214 0.33 3.76 -14.35
N ALA A 215 0.27 3.74 -13.02
CA ALA A 215 1.26 4.45 -12.20
C ALA A 215 2.70 3.94 -12.38
N PHE A 216 2.88 2.67 -12.75
CA PHE A 216 4.18 2.01 -12.93
C PHE A 216 4.58 1.85 -14.40
N GLN A 217 3.72 2.27 -15.34
CA GLN A 217 3.98 2.21 -16.77
C GLN A 217 4.75 3.42 -17.31
N GLY A 218 5.81 3.82 -16.60
CA GLY A 218 6.53 5.07 -16.87
C GLY A 218 7.66 5.01 -17.89
N LEU A 219 8.02 3.85 -18.45
CA LEU A 219 9.11 3.73 -19.44
C LEU A 219 8.64 4.19 -20.83
N THR A 220 9.22 5.28 -21.33
CA THR A 220 8.78 5.91 -22.58
C THR A 220 9.71 5.64 -23.76
N ALA A 221 11.00 5.45 -23.54
CA ALA A 221 11.97 5.13 -24.57
C ALA A 221 13.19 4.42 -23.98
N ALA A 222 13.87 3.59 -24.78
CA ALA A 222 15.09 2.90 -24.36
C ALA A 222 16.11 2.73 -25.48
N TRP A 223 17.39 2.68 -25.11
CA TRP A 223 18.52 2.49 -26.02
C TRP A 223 19.55 1.54 -25.41
N ARG A 224 20.34 0.88 -26.26
CA ARG A 224 21.42 -0.02 -25.88
C ARG A 224 22.73 0.34 -26.56
N ASP A 225 23.81 0.36 -25.78
CA ASP A 225 25.19 0.44 -26.28
C ASP A 225 26.05 -0.61 -25.57
N GLY A 226 26.23 -1.76 -26.23
CA GLY A 226 26.89 -2.93 -25.65
C GLY A 226 26.15 -3.44 -24.40
N ASP A 227 26.80 -3.30 -23.24
CA ASP A 227 26.29 -3.67 -21.92
C ASP A 227 25.64 -2.49 -21.15
N ASN A 228 25.56 -1.32 -21.77
CA ASN A 228 24.88 -0.16 -21.22
C ASN A 228 23.46 -0.08 -21.76
N LEU A 229 22.51 0.16 -20.87
CA LEU A 229 21.13 0.47 -21.22
C LEU A 229 20.82 1.89 -20.79
N TYR A 230 20.03 2.57 -21.61
CA TYR A 230 19.59 3.93 -21.35
C TYR A 230 18.07 3.97 -21.51
N ALA A 231 17.41 4.81 -20.72
CA ALA A 231 15.97 4.98 -20.83
C ALA A 231 15.52 6.40 -20.52
N GLU A 232 14.38 6.79 -21.09
CA GLU A 232 13.55 7.88 -20.57
C GLU A 232 12.38 7.29 -19.80
N ILE A 233 12.12 7.86 -18.63
CA ILE A 233 11.00 7.49 -17.77
C ILE A 233 10.23 8.75 -17.35
N GLU A 234 8.92 8.62 -17.21
CA GLU A 234 8.01 9.69 -16.82
C GLU A 234 6.81 9.12 -16.05
N LEU A 235 6.43 9.80 -14.97
CA LEU A 235 5.18 9.52 -14.24
C LEU A 235 4.00 10.18 -14.96
N ASP A 236 2.78 9.71 -14.66
CA ASP A 236 1.58 10.44 -15.06
C ASP A 236 1.65 11.89 -14.53
N PRO A 237 1.34 12.92 -15.34
CA PRO A 237 1.42 14.33 -14.92
C PRO A 237 0.61 14.70 -13.68
N ASP A 238 -0.46 13.95 -13.38
CA ASP A 238 -1.30 14.17 -12.20
C ASP A 238 -0.77 13.44 -10.94
N THR A 239 0.37 12.74 -11.04
CA THR A 239 1.01 12.05 -9.90
C THR A 239 1.61 13.07 -8.94
N ASP A 240 1.16 13.06 -7.68
CA ASP A 240 1.76 13.88 -6.63
C ASP A 240 3.08 13.26 -6.14
N VAL A 241 4.18 13.96 -6.41
CA VAL A 241 5.54 13.58 -5.98
C VAL A 241 5.96 14.27 -4.67
N THR A 242 5.08 15.07 -4.06
CA THR A 242 5.41 15.88 -2.89
C THR A 242 5.71 15.00 -1.67
N GLY A 243 6.80 15.30 -0.97
CA GLY A 243 7.17 14.63 0.29
C GLY A 243 7.97 13.33 0.11
N TYR A 244 7.95 12.73 -1.08
CA TYR A 244 8.86 11.65 -1.45
C TYR A 244 10.28 12.19 -1.64
N GLY A 245 11.28 11.39 -1.27
CA GLY A 245 12.66 11.62 -1.71
C GLY A 245 12.77 11.34 -3.20
N ILE A 246 12.33 10.15 -3.59
CA ILE A 246 12.11 9.74 -4.98
C ILE A 246 10.81 8.94 -5.05
N HIS A 247 9.90 9.32 -5.97
CA HIS A 247 8.63 8.62 -6.06
C HIS A 247 8.86 7.13 -6.40
N PRO A 248 8.32 6.16 -5.63
CA PRO A 248 8.62 4.74 -5.81
C PRO A 248 8.36 4.24 -7.23
N ALA A 249 7.26 4.66 -7.86
CA ALA A 249 6.94 4.24 -9.21
C ALA A 249 7.90 4.81 -10.29
N LEU A 250 8.54 5.96 -10.05
CA LEU A 250 9.55 6.51 -10.96
C LEU A 250 10.82 5.67 -10.88
N LEU A 251 11.29 5.39 -9.66
CA LEU A 251 12.47 4.55 -9.47
C LEU A 251 12.21 3.13 -10.00
N ASP A 252 10.99 2.62 -9.88
CA ASP A 252 10.63 1.29 -10.38
C ASP A 252 10.59 1.24 -11.91
N ALA A 253 10.06 2.29 -12.55
CA ALA A 253 10.13 2.45 -14.00
C ALA A 253 11.58 2.46 -14.53
N ALA A 254 12.55 2.95 -13.75
CA ALA A 254 13.97 2.86 -14.11
C ALA A 254 14.44 1.39 -14.19
N LEU A 255 13.96 0.53 -13.28
CA LEU A 255 14.32 -0.88 -13.23
C LEU A 255 13.69 -1.69 -14.38
N HIS A 256 12.54 -1.27 -14.90
CA HIS A 256 11.91 -1.89 -16.08
C HIS A 256 12.82 -1.94 -17.31
N THR A 257 13.81 -1.05 -17.40
CA THR A 257 14.85 -1.06 -18.44
C THR A 257 15.59 -2.40 -18.52
N LEU A 258 15.80 -3.08 -17.38
CA LEU A 258 16.49 -4.37 -17.32
C LEU A 258 15.67 -5.48 -18.01
N GLY A 259 14.35 -5.46 -17.79
CA GLY A 259 13.43 -6.46 -18.33
C GLY A 259 13.26 -6.42 -19.85
N ILE A 260 13.70 -5.35 -20.52
CA ILE A 260 13.69 -5.25 -22.00
C ILE A 260 14.69 -6.23 -22.62
N THR A 261 15.80 -6.52 -21.94
CA THR A 261 16.88 -7.37 -22.46
C THR A 261 16.75 -8.84 -22.10
N GLU A 262 15.83 -9.18 -21.20
CA GLU A 262 15.59 -10.56 -20.79
C GLU A 262 14.74 -11.26 -21.86
N ASP A 263 15.25 -12.39 -22.37
CA ASP A 263 14.50 -13.27 -23.27
C ASP A 263 13.15 -13.64 -22.64
N ILE A 264 12.11 -13.69 -23.48
CA ILE A 264 10.71 -13.58 -23.06
C ILE A 264 10.20 -14.74 -22.18
N ASP A 265 11.01 -15.80 -22.00
CA ASP A 265 10.65 -17.05 -21.32
C ASP A 265 11.22 -17.21 -19.88
N GLY A 266 11.72 -16.14 -19.25
CA GLY A 266 12.40 -16.19 -17.95
C GLY A 266 11.53 -16.03 -16.68
N ASP A 267 12.09 -16.39 -15.53
CA ASP A 267 11.51 -16.22 -14.18
C ASP A 267 11.25 -14.73 -13.84
N VAL A 268 10.28 -14.45 -12.95
CA VAL A 268 10.07 -13.11 -12.41
C VAL A 268 11.24 -12.74 -11.50
N HIS A 269 11.92 -11.63 -11.80
CA HIS A 269 13.02 -11.11 -10.99
C HIS A 269 12.56 -9.93 -10.15
N LEU A 270 12.89 -9.95 -8.85
CA LEU A 270 12.60 -8.86 -7.91
C LEU A 270 13.90 -8.29 -7.31
N PRO A 271 13.91 -7.00 -6.93
CA PRO A 271 14.98 -6.41 -6.14
C PRO A 271 15.22 -7.20 -4.84
N PHE A 272 16.46 -7.65 -4.65
CA PHE A 272 16.87 -8.38 -3.44
C PHE A 272 17.77 -7.55 -2.54
N SER A 273 18.80 -6.91 -3.10
CA SER A 273 19.68 -6.03 -2.33
C SER A 273 20.12 -4.81 -3.10
N TRP A 274 20.24 -3.70 -2.39
CA TRP A 274 20.63 -2.39 -2.88
C TRP A 274 21.88 -1.95 -2.13
N ASN A 275 22.83 -1.37 -2.84
CA ASN A 275 24.10 -0.92 -2.27
C ASN A 275 24.43 0.47 -2.80
N ASP A 276 25.03 1.28 -1.92
CA ASP A 276 25.53 2.61 -2.24
C ASP A 276 24.48 3.46 -2.96
N VAL A 277 23.33 3.68 -2.31
CA VAL A 277 22.24 4.51 -2.84
C VAL A 277 22.34 5.93 -2.30
N ALA A 278 22.36 6.89 -3.22
CA ALA A 278 22.41 8.31 -2.90
C ALA A 278 21.32 9.08 -3.65
N LEU A 279 20.75 10.08 -2.97
CA LEU A 279 19.75 10.99 -3.52
C LEU A 279 20.33 12.40 -3.59
N HIS A 280 20.23 13.02 -4.77
CA HIS A 280 20.80 14.34 -5.05
C HIS A 280 19.74 15.42 -5.23
N ALA A 281 18.53 15.02 -5.67
CA ALA A 281 17.40 15.90 -5.86
C ALA A 281 16.08 15.19 -5.58
N THR A 282 15.07 15.94 -5.15
CA THR A 282 13.71 15.46 -4.89
C THR A 282 12.70 16.08 -5.84
N GLY A 283 11.49 15.52 -5.90
CA GLY A 283 10.39 16.05 -6.71
C GLY A 283 10.52 15.80 -8.22
N ALA A 284 11.37 14.85 -8.62
CA ALA A 284 11.43 14.42 -10.01
C ALA A 284 10.16 13.65 -10.41
N SER A 285 9.57 14.00 -11.54
CA SER A 285 8.48 13.27 -12.20
C SER A 285 8.92 12.61 -13.52
N ALA A 286 10.11 12.94 -14.02
CA ALA A 286 10.70 12.35 -15.21
C ALA A 286 12.22 12.28 -15.04
N ALA A 287 12.84 11.26 -15.65
CA ALA A 287 14.28 11.07 -15.58
C ALA A 287 14.83 10.39 -16.84
N ARG A 288 16.11 10.64 -17.09
CA ARG A 288 16.99 9.80 -17.91
C ARG A 288 17.66 8.79 -17.00
N VAL A 289 17.70 7.56 -17.46
CA VAL A 289 18.27 6.43 -16.74
C VAL A 289 19.48 5.93 -17.50
N HIS A 290 20.53 5.55 -16.78
CA HIS A 290 21.62 4.76 -17.31
C HIS A 290 21.87 3.56 -16.41
N VAL A 291 21.86 2.38 -17.01
CA VAL A 291 22.09 1.12 -16.35
C VAL A 291 23.36 0.49 -16.92
N THR A 292 24.28 0.13 -16.04
CA THR A 292 25.52 -0.56 -16.40
C THR A 292 25.57 -1.89 -15.69
N ARG A 293 25.76 -2.98 -16.43
CA ARG A 293 25.97 -4.31 -15.84
C ARG A 293 27.36 -4.37 -15.17
N LEU A 294 27.40 -4.64 -13.87
CA LEU A 294 28.65 -4.87 -13.13
C LEU A 294 29.09 -6.34 -13.22
N ASN A 295 28.13 -7.26 -13.12
CA ASN A 295 28.31 -8.70 -13.25
C ASN A 295 26.97 -9.35 -13.63
N ASP A 296 26.92 -10.69 -13.72
CA ASP A 296 25.74 -11.44 -14.16
C ASP A 296 24.46 -11.14 -13.36
N THR A 297 24.58 -10.71 -12.10
CA THR A 297 23.44 -10.52 -11.18
C THR A 297 23.32 -9.10 -10.63
N THR A 298 24.31 -8.24 -10.89
CA THR A 298 24.41 -6.90 -10.29
C THR A 298 24.53 -5.83 -11.37
N VAL A 299 23.77 -4.75 -11.19
CA VAL A 299 23.79 -3.59 -12.08
C VAL A 299 23.90 -2.28 -11.29
N ASN A 300 24.46 -1.27 -11.92
CA ASN A 300 24.38 0.11 -11.43
C ASN A 300 23.24 0.83 -12.12
N VAL A 301 22.60 1.75 -11.42
CA VAL A 301 21.53 2.58 -11.97
C VAL A 301 21.82 4.03 -11.60
N ALA A 302 21.94 4.90 -12.59
CA ALA A 302 22.05 6.34 -12.43
C ALA A 302 20.81 7.00 -13.02
N LEU A 303 20.23 7.95 -12.28
CA LEU A 303 19.09 8.75 -12.71
C LEU A 303 19.50 10.22 -12.76
N ALA A 304 19.17 10.89 -13.86
CA ALA A 304 19.32 12.32 -14.00
C ALA A 304 18.05 12.95 -14.57
N ASP A 305 17.84 14.25 -14.35
CA ASP A 305 16.74 14.95 -14.99
C ASP A 305 16.95 15.11 -16.51
N LEU A 306 15.99 15.72 -17.21
CA LEU A 306 16.06 15.95 -18.66
C LEU A 306 17.19 16.91 -19.09
N ALA A 307 17.81 17.62 -18.13
CA ALA A 307 18.99 18.44 -18.36
C ALA A 307 20.32 17.70 -18.04
N GLY A 308 20.24 16.46 -17.55
CA GLY A 308 21.40 15.65 -17.15
C GLY A 308 21.91 15.95 -15.73
N ARG A 309 21.14 16.65 -14.89
CA ARG A 309 21.50 16.86 -13.48
C ARG A 309 21.16 15.62 -12.66
N PRO A 310 22.07 15.09 -11.81
CA PRO A 310 21.81 13.89 -11.03
C PRO A 310 20.56 14.01 -10.14
N ILE A 311 19.77 12.95 -10.11
CA ILE A 311 18.62 12.75 -9.21
C ILE A 311 18.98 11.71 -8.15
N ALA A 312 19.44 10.54 -8.57
CA ALA A 312 19.81 9.45 -7.68
C ALA A 312 20.85 8.52 -8.33
N ASP A 313 21.66 7.87 -7.51
CA ASP A 313 22.59 6.82 -7.92
C ASP A 313 22.36 5.57 -7.08
N VAL A 314 22.54 4.41 -7.70
CA VAL A 314 22.53 3.08 -7.09
C VAL A 314 23.82 2.38 -7.52
N GLY A 315 24.78 2.29 -6.60
CA GLY A 315 26.09 1.70 -6.86
C GLY A 315 26.10 0.16 -6.94
N GLY A 316 24.98 -0.50 -6.65
CA GLY A 316 24.78 -1.92 -6.96
C GLY A 316 23.39 -2.44 -6.57
N LEU A 317 22.62 -2.86 -7.56
CA LEU A 317 21.33 -3.55 -7.42
C LEU A 317 21.49 -5.03 -7.79
N VAL A 318 21.14 -5.92 -6.86
CA VAL A 318 21.03 -7.36 -7.10
C VAL A 318 19.57 -7.74 -7.29
N LEU A 319 19.28 -8.37 -8.42
CA LEU A 319 17.98 -8.97 -8.73
C LEU A 319 18.01 -10.47 -8.48
N ARG A 320 16.91 -11.05 -8.00
CA ARG A 320 16.76 -12.50 -7.82
C ARG A 320 15.44 -13.01 -8.39
N PRO A 321 15.43 -14.22 -8.95
CA PRO A 321 14.18 -14.87 -9.32
C PRO A 321 13.35 -15.14 -8.06
N VAL A 322 12.03 -14.97 -8.18
CA VAL A 322 11.07 -15.27 -7.11
C VAL A 322 10.27 -16.53 -7.43
N ASP A 323 10.02 -17.37 -6.42
CA ASP A 323 9.05 -18.45 -6.52
C ASP A 323 7.64 -17.86 -6.47
N THR A 324 6.99 -17.79 -7.63
CA THR A 324 5.64 -17.23 -7.78
C THR A 324 4.57 -18.05 -7.05
N ALA A 325 4.77 -19.36 -6.85
CA ALA A 325 3.83 -20.18 -6.10
C ALA A 325 3.88 -19.84 -4.59
N GLN A 326 5.08 -19.58 -4.06
CA GLN A 326 5.24 -19.13 -2.68
C GLN A 326 4.64 -17.73 -2.47
N LEU A 327 4.78 -16.85 -3.46
CA LEU A 327 4.21 -15.50 -3.41
C LEU A 327 2.67 -15.51 -3.39
N ALA A 328 2.05 -16.29 -4.27
CA ALA A 328 0.60 -16.46 -4.30
C ALA A 328 0.04 -17.10 -3.00
N ALA A 329 0.80 -18.03 -2.39
CA ALA A 329 0.44 -18.60 -1.10
C ALA A 329 0.49 -17.56 0.04
N ALA A 330 1.47 -16.65 0.02
CA ALA A 330 1.56 -15.56 1.00
C ALA A 330 0.35 -14.60 0.89
N GLY A 331 -0.04 -14.23 -0.34
CA GLY A 331 -1.22 -13.39 -0.59
C GLY A 331 -2.54 -14.03 -0.15
N THR A 332 -2.68 -15.34 -0.23
CA THR A 332 -3.91 -16.06 0.13
C THR A 332 -4.03 -16.42 1.61
N SER A 333 -2.91 -16.48 2.34
CA SER A 333 -2.86 -16.91 3.75
C SER A 333 -3.61 -16.00 4.74
N THR A 334 -3.88 -14.75 4.38
CA THR A 334 -4.64 -13.79 5.18
C THR A 334 -6.15 -13.77 4.85
N HIS A 335 -6.56 -14.41 3.74
CA HIS A 335 -7.88 -14.23 3.12
C HIS A 335 -8.94 -15.27 3.51
N ASN A 336 -8.73 -16.08 4.54
CA ASN A 336 -9.75 -17.05 4.97
C ASN A 336 -10.12 -16.95 6.46
N ARG A 337 -10.37 -15.72 6.91
CA ARG A 337 -11.02 -15.42 8.20
C ARG A 337 -12.56 -15.42 8.09
N LEU A 338 -13.13 -16.36 7.32
CA LEU A 338 -14.57 -16.64 7.39
C LEU A 338 -14.85 -17.42 8.68
N PHE A 339 -15.10 -16.68 9.76
CA PHE A 339 -15.55 -17.28 11.00
C PHE A 339 -17.03 -17.64 10.87
N ALA A 340 -17.36 -18.92 11.02
CA ALA A 340 -18.73 -19.39 11.19
C ALA A 340 -19.05 -19.49 12.68
N VAL A 341 -20.22 -19.00 13.08
CA VAL A 341 -20.73 -19.18 14.45
C VAL A 341 -21.25 -20.60 14.58
N GLU A 342 -20.51 -21.45 15.29
CA GLU A 342 -20.95 -22.79 15.66
C GLU A 342 -21.37 -22.81 17.14
N TRP A 343 -22.66 -23.06 17.38
CA TRP A 343 -23.20 -23.17 18.74
C TRP A 343 -23.06 -24.60 19.23
N THR A 344 -22.16 -24.85 20.18
CA THR A 344 -22.04 -26.15 20.84
C THR A 344 -23.04 -26.23 22.01
N ALA A 345 -23.97 -27.18 21.95
CA ALA A 345 -24.89 -27.44 23.04
C ALA A 345 -24.14 -27.91 24.30
N THR A 346 -24.11 -27.07 25.33
CA THR A 346 -23.57 -27.44 26.64
C THR A 346 -24.72 -27.97 27.50
N ALA A 347 -24.58 -29.18 28.02
CA ALA A 347 -25.54 -29.74 28.96
C ALA A 347 -25.54 -28.86 30.22
N LEU A 348 -26.66 -28.21 30.51
CA LEU A 348 -26.88 -27.58 31.80
C LEU A 348 -26.83 -28.69 32.86
N ALA A 349 -26.04 -28.48 33.92
CA ALA A 349 -26.05 -29.38 35.07
C ALA A 349 -27.50 -29.50 35.55
N GLY A 350 -28.09 -30.68 35.36
CA GLY A 350 -29.46 -30.93 35.75
C GLY A 350 -29.58 -30.76 37.25
N ASP A 351 -30.40 -29.81 37.69
CA ASP A 351 -30.99 -29.93 39.02
C ASP A 351 -31.80 -31.22 39.02
N GLY A 352 -31.49 -32.05 40.01
CA GLY A 352 -32.00 -33.41 40.09
C GLY A 352 -33.52 -33.48 40.10
N ASP A 353 -34.00 -34.57 39.52
CA ASP A 353 -35.29 -35.20 39.75
C ASP A 353 -36.52 -34.44 39.22
N THR A 354 -36.97 -34.83 38.02
CA THR A 354 -38.38 -35.18 37.81
C THR A 354 -38.53 -35.95 36.49
N ASP A 355 -39.10 -37.14 36.61
CA ASP A 355 -39.58 -38.00 35.54
C ASP A 355 -40.64 -37.28 34.69
N ALA A 356 -40.35 -37.02 33.42
CA ALA A 356 -41.34 -36.62 32.41
C ALA A 356 -40.85 -37.00 31.00
N GLY A 357 -41.56 -37.95 30.40
CA GLY A 357 -41.26 -38.55 29.10
C GLY A 357 -41.41 -37.60 27.91
N ASP A 358 -40.86 -38.09 26.80
CA ASP A 358 -40.95 -37.62 25.41
C ASP A 358 -42.03 -36.55 25.13
N HIS A 359 -41.66 -35.28 25.21
CA HIS A 359 -42.54 -34.16 24.86
C HIS A 359 -42.52 -33.91 23.33
N GLN A 360 -43.04 -34.88 22.57
CA GLN A 360 -43.66 -34.59 21.27
C GLN A 360 -45.18 -34.65 21.39
N ALA A 361 -45.78 -33.70 22.11
CA ALA A 361 -47.23 -33.51 22.05
C ALA A 361 -47.60 -32.07 22.42
N TRP A 362 -47.85 -31.24 21.40
CA TRP A 362 -48.59 -30.00 21.58
C TRP A 362 -50.08 -30.31 21.35
N THR A 363 -50.94 -29.92 22.28
CA THR A 363 -52.41 -29.94 22.09
C THR A 363 -52.87 -28.57 21.61
N ILE A 364 -53.62 -28.55 20.50
CA ILE A 364 -54.29 -27.35 19.99
C ILE A 364 -55.70 -27.29 20.58
N LEU A 365 -56.01 -26.23 21.32
CA LEU A 365 -57.37 -25.93 21.78
C LEU A 365 -58.06 -25.01 20.76
N THR A 366 -59.16 -25.47 20.17
CA THR A 366 -60.06 -24.62 19.38
C THR A 366 -61.41 -24.48 20.08
N ALA A 367 -61.96 -23.25 20.07
CA ALA A 367 -63.23 -22.93 20.70
C ALA A 367 -64.41 -23.17 19.72
N GLY A 368 -65.37 -24.01 20.10
CA GLY A 368 -66.63 -24.20 19.37
C GLY A 368 -67.37 -25.48 19.78
N THR A 369 -68.50 -25.32 20.45
CA THR A 369 -69.27 -26.26 21.30
C THR A 369 -70.11 -27.32 20.54
N PRO A 370 -70.87 -28.22 21.21
CA PRO A 370 -70.53 -29.60 21.54
C PRO A 370 -71.43 -30.65 20.85
N ALA A 371 -71.07 -31.94 20.85
CA ALA A 371 -72.08 -33.00 20.82
C ALA A 371 -71.57 -34.38 21.28
N THR A 372 -72.27 -34.87 22.32
CA THR A 372 -72.65 -36.27 22.59
C THR A 372 -71.58 -37.32 22.86
N ALA A 373 -71.53 -37.69 24.14
CA ALA A 373 -71.11 -38.98 24.66
C ALA A 373 -71.93 -40.16 24.10
N VAL A 374 -71.33 -41.35 24.06
CA VAL A 374 -71.86 -42.69 24.45
C VAL A 374 -70.70 -43.72 24.33
N PRO A 375 -70.67 -44.80 25.14
CA PRO A 375 -69.43 -45.31 25.76
C PRO A 375 -69.00 -46.74 25.35
N GLU A 376 -67.81 -47.10 25.87
CA GLU A 376 -67.34 -48.40 26.39
C GLU A 376 -67.27 -49.69 25.56
N SER A 377 -66.32 -50.53 26.03
CA SER A 377 -66.11 -51.99 25.87
C SER A 377 -65.16 -52.38 24.73
N ILE A 378 -64.07 -53.15 24.91
CA ILE A 378 -63.61 -54.08 25.96
C ILE A 378 -62.10 -53.89 26.18
#